data_AF-A0A9D1FWG4-F1
#
_entry.id   AF-A0A9D1FWG4-F1
#
_cell.length_a   1.000
_cell.length_b   1.000
_cell.length_c   1.000
_cell.angle_alpha   90.00
_cell.angle_beta   90.00
_cell.angle_gamma   90.00
#
_symmetry.space_group_name_H-M   'P 1'
#
loop_
_entity.id
_entity.type
_entity.pdbx_description
1 polymer ?
#
loop_
_entity_poly.entity_id
_entity_poly.type
_entity_poly.pdbx_seq_one_letter_code
_entity_poly.pdbx_strand_id
1 'polypeptide(L)'
;MQHQNSKKAEIVFKTLAKVIRREREKQNKSLRILADEYDIQKSLLSRLENGVNEPKLISIWTISEALNMPVSSLLRLVEEELPRGFSFVEK
;
A
#
# COMPACT_ATOMS: atom_id res chain seq x y z
N MET A 1 11.69 -0.44 22.51
CA MET A 1 10.70 0.44 21.86
C MET A 1 10.95 0.63 20.36
N GLN A 2 12.10 1.13 19.89
CA GLN A 2 12.38 1.34 18.44
C GLN A 2 12.22 0.08 17.56
N HIS A 3 12.69 -1.08 18.03
CA HIS A 3 12.65 -2.32 17.24
C HIS A 3 11.24 -2.92 17.08
N GLN A 4 10.35 -2.73 18.08
CA GLN A 4 8.96 -3.20 17.99
C GLN A 4 8.12 -2.32 17.05
N ASN A 5 8.34 -1.01 17.05
CA ASN A 5 7.68 -0.11 16.09
C ASN A 5 8.10 -0.40 14.65
N SER A 6 9.37 -0.78 14.43
CA SER A 6 9.85 -1.22 13.11
C SER A 6 9.11 -2.46 12.60
N LYS A 7 8.93 -3.49 13.44
CA LYS A 7 8.15 -4.69 13.06
C LYS A 7 6.67 -4.39 12.80
N LYS A 8 6.04 -3.56 13.63
CA LYS A 8 4.64 -3.15 13.41
C LYS A 8 4.50 -2.33 12.12
N ALA A 9 5.44 -1.44 11.83
CA ALA A 9 5.47 -0.69 10.57
C ALA A 9 5.61 -1.62 9.36
N GLU A 10 6.50 -2.63 9.44
CA GLU A 10 6.66 -3.63 8.38
C GLU A 10 5.35 -4.37 8.08
N ILE A 11 4.58 -4.75 9.11
CA ILE A 11 3.25 -5.35 8.94
C ILE A 11 2.34 -4.44 8.10
N VAL A 12 2.27 -3.14 8.44
CA VAL A 12 1.44 -2.18 7.69
C VAL A 12 1.90 -2.07 6.23
N PHE A 13 3.21 -1.98 5.99
CA PHE A 13 3.74 -1.82 4.63
C PHE A 13 3.47 -3.06 3.78
N LYS A 14 3.60 -4.25 4.35
CA LYS A 14 3.28 -5.51 3.67
C LYS A 14 1.78 -5.66 3.42
N THR A 15 0.93 -5.23 4.35
CA THR A 15 -0.52 -5.24 4.15
C THR A 15 -0.94 -4.27 3.05
N LEU A 16 -0.41 -3.03 3.06
CA LEU A 16 -0.64 -2.06 1.98
C LEU A 16 -0.19 -2.60 0.62
N ALA A 17 1.01 -3.18 0.56
CA ALA A 17 1.56 -3.78 -0.65
C ALA A 17 0.64 -4.85 -1.24
N LYS A 18 0.14 -5.75 -0.37
CA LYS A 18 -0.82 -6.81 -0.75
C LYS A 18 -2.13 -6.22 -1.28
N VAL A 19 -2.67 -5.20 -0.62
CA VAL A 19 -3.92 -4.55 -1.05
C VAL A 19 -3.75 -3.87 -2.40
N ILE A 20 -2.71 -3.04 -2.58
CA ILE A 20 -2.42 -2.37 -3.86
C ILE A 20 -2.32 -3.38 -5.00
N ARG A 21 -1.53 -4.44 -4.79
CA ARG A 21 -1.34 -5.50 -5.79
C ARG A 21 -2.66 -6.18 -6.14
N ARG A 22 -3.48 -6.53 -5.14
CA ARG A 22 -4.79 -7.15 -5.33
C ARG A 22 -5.73 -6.26 -6.14
N GLU A 23 -5.84 -4.98 -5.77
CA GLU A 23 -6.74 -4.06 -6.47
C GLU A 23 -6.25 -3.77 -7.90
N ARG A 24 -4.94 -3.73 -8.15
CA ARG A 24 -4.40 -3.67 -9.51
C ARG A 24 -4.74 -4.93 -10.32
N GLU A 25 -4.52 -6.10 -9.75
CA GLU A 25 -4.77 -7.39 -10.42
C GLU A 25 -6.26 -7.58 -10.75
N LYS A 26 -7.18 -7.06 -9.92
CA LYS A 26 -8.63 -7.01 -10.24
C LYS A 26 -8.95 -6.20 -11.49
N GLN A 27 -8.13 -5.23 -11.86
CA GLN A 27 -8.26 -4.47 -13.11
C GLN A 27 -7.62 -5.18 -14.31
N ASN A 28 -7.09 -6.40 -14.14
CA ASN A 28 -6.32 -7.14 -15.14
C ASN A 28 -5.08 -6.39 -15.66
N LYS A 29 -4.56 -5.45 -14.88
CA LYS A 29 -3.38 -4.64 -15.25
C LYS A 29 -2.13 -5.26 -14.67
N SER A 30 -1.08 -5.35 -15.48
CA SER A 30 0.26 -5.59 -14.94
C SER A 30 0.79 -4.33 -14.23
N LEU A 31 1.81 -4.48 -13.38
CA LEU A 31 2.50 -3.35 -12.78
C LEU A 31 2.96 -2.33 -13.84
N ARG A 32 3.50 -2.84 -14.95
CA ARG A 32 3.97 -2.00 -16.06
C ARG A 32 2.83 -1.22 -16.72
N ILE A 33 1.70 -1.88 -16.98
CA ILE A 33 0.54 -1.26 -17.61
C ILE A 33 0.02 -0.12 -16.73
N LEU A 34 -0.20 -0.37 -15.44
CA LEU A 34 -0.69 0.67 -14.53
C LEU A 34 0.29 1.85 -14.42
N ALA A 35 1.59 1.56 -14.35
CA ALA A 35 2.63 2.58 -14.28
C ALA A 35 2.66 3.45 -15.56
N ASP A 36 2.57 2.81 -16.73
CA ASP A 36 2.63 3.50 -18.03
C ASP A 36 1.34 4.33 -18.27
N GLU A 37 0.17 3.88 -17.83
CA GLU A 37 -1.11 4.59 -18.01
C GLU A 37 -1.22 5.92 -17.23
N TYR A 38 -0.62 5.98 -16.04
CA TYR A 38 -0.75 7.11 -15.12
C TYR A 38 0.56 7.88 -14.93
N ASP A 39 1.55 7.65 -15.79
CA ASP A 39 2.91 8.24 -15.71
C ASP A 39 3.56 8.07 -14.33
N ILE A 40 3.36 6.90 -13.71
CA ILE A 40 3.95 6.57 -12.42
C ILE A 40 5.30 5.91 -12.65
N GLN A 41 6.31 6.38 -11.92
CA GLN A 41 7.62 5.72 -11.92
C GLN A 41 7.46 4.23 -11.53
N LYS A 42 7.86 3.32 -12.43
CA LYS A 42 7.81 1.86 -12.20
C LYS A 42 8.52 1.45 -10.90
N SER A 43 9.60 2.12 -10.56
CA SER A 43 10.35 1.88 -9.32
C SER A 43 9.55 2.27 -8.07
N LEU A 44 8.69 3.30 -8.15
CA LEU A 44 7.78 3.67 -7.06
C LEU A 44 6.72 2.60 -6.86
N LEU A 45 6.01 2.22 -7.92
CA LEU A 45 4.96 1.20 -7.82
C LEU A 45 5.52 -0.15 -7.37
N SER A 46 6.69 -0.54 -7.88
CA SER A 46 7.40 -1.75 -7.44
C SER A 46 7.79 -1.71 -5.96
N ARG A 47 8.33 -0.60 -5.46
CA ARG A 47 8.67 -0.48 -4.02
C ARG A 47 7.43 -0.59 -3.13
N LEU A 48 6.31 0.00 -3.56
CA LEU A 48 5.04 -0.06 -2.84
C LEU A 48 4.48 -1.48 -2.82
N GLU A 49 4.43 -2.17 -3.96
CA GLU A 49 3.90 -3.55 -4.04
C GLU A 49 4.80 -4.62 -3.42
N ASN A 50 6.06 -4.30 -3.16
CA ASN A 50 6.96 -5.18 -2.41
C ASN A 50 7.00 -4.86 -0.90
N GLY A 51 6.44 -3.72 -0.48
CA GLY A 51 6.45 -3.27 0.92
C GLY A 51 7.85 -3.08 1.49
N VAL A 52 8.81 -2.65 0.67
CA VAL A 52 10.25 -2.65 1.02
C VAL A 52 10.67 -1.42 1.80
N ASN A 53 9.83 -0.38 1.90
CA ASN A 53 10.10 0.83 2.67
C ASN A 53 8.78 1.49 3.13
N GLU A 54 8.90 2.49 3.99
CA GLU A 54 7.77 3.34 4.37
C GLU A 54 7.22 4.09 3.14
N PRO A 55 5.92 3.90 2.82
CA PRO A 55 5.26 4.62 1.75
C PRO A 55 5.02 6.07 2.19
N LYS A 56 5.39 7.03 1.33
CA LYS A 56 5.02 8.44 1.55
C LYS A 56 3.52 8.61 1.32
N LEU A 57 2.88 9.51 2.06
CA LEU A 57 1.45 9.81 1.90
C LEU A 57 1.07 10.15 0.44
N ILE A 58 1.87 10.99 -0.21
CA ILE A 58 1.68 11.34 -1.64
C ILE A 58 1.72 10.09 -2.53
N SER A 59 2.61 9.14 -2.26
CA SER A 59 2.69 7.90 -3.03
C SER A 59 1.44 7.04 -2.85
N ILE A 60 0.89 6.96 -1.63
CA ILE A 60 -0.37 6.25 -1.38
C ILE A 60 -1.51 6.92 -2.16
N TRP A 61 -1.55 8.25 -2.15
CA TRP A 61 -2.55 9.03 -2.86
C TRP A 61 -2.50 8.81 -4.37
N THR A 62 -1.31 8.95 -4.98
CA THR A 62 -1.09 8.72 -6.41
C THR A 62 -1.52 7.31 -6.82
N ILE A 63 -1.19 6.28 -6.02
CA ILE A 63 -1.62 4.91 -6.33
C ILE A 63 -3.13 4.74 -6.19
N SER A 64 -3.77 5.36 -5.19
CA SER A 64 -5.23 5.29 -5.06
C SER A 64 -5.94 5.87 -6.28
N GLU A 65 -5.47 7.00 -6.80
CA GLU A 65 -6.00 7.63 -8.01
C GLU A 65 -5.76 6.75 -9.25
N ALA A 66 -4.57 6.16 -9.40
CA ALA A 66 -4.29 5.23 -10.50
C ALA A 66 -5.14 3.95 -10.44
N LEU A 67 -5.46 3.49 -9.22
CA LEU A 67 -6.42 2.41 -8.99
C LEU A 67 -7.87 2.86 -9.16
N ASN A 68 -8.12 4.11 -9.55
CA ASN A 68 -9.44 4.71 -9.73
C ASN A 68 -10.32 4.56 -8.48
N MET A 69 -9.75 4.80 -7.30
CA MET A 69 -10.45 4.71 -6.03
C MET A 69 -10.04 5.83 -5.05
N PRO A 70 -10.94 6.28 -4.16
CA PRO A 70 -10.57 7.21 -3.11
C PRO A 70 -9.48 6.63 -2.18
N VAL A 71 -8.56 7.47 -1.74
CA VAL A 71 -7.52 7.08 -0.77
C VAL A 71 -8.12 6.50 0.53
N SER A 72 -9.26 7.02 0.98
CA SER A 72 -9.99 6.52 2.14
C SER A 72 -10.45 5.08 1.97
N SER A 73 -10.92 4.72 0.77
CA SER A 73 -11.29 3.34 0.43
C SER A 73 -10.07 2.42 0.43
N LEU A 74 -8.93 2.89 -0.10
CA LEU A 74 -7.69 2.11 -0.08
C LEU A 74 -7.24 1.84 1.36
N LEU A 75 -7.21 2.87 2.20
CA LEU A 75 -6.80 2.74 3.60
C LEU A 75 -7.76 1.87 4.41
N ARG A 76 -9.06 1.93 4.13
CA ARG A 76 -10.05 1.02 4.72
C ARG A 76 -9.74 -0.44 4.41
N LEU A 77 -9.44 -0.77 3.15
CA LEU A 77 -9.06 -2.14 2.77
C LEU A 77 -7.78 -2.59 3.48
N VAL A 78 -6.83 -1.69 3.71
CA VAL A 78 -5.62 -1.98 4.49
C VAL A 78 -5.99 -2.27 5.94
N GLU A 79 -6.82 -1.45 6.57
CA GLU A 79 -7.28 -1.63 7.94
C GLU A 79 -8.00 -2.97 8.15
N GLU A 80 -8.86 -3.35 7.20
CA GLU A 80 -9.59 -4.63 7.20
C GLU A 80 -8.65 -5.85 7.07
N GLU A 81 -7.47 -5.69 6.46
CA GLU A 81 -6.47 -6.75 6.26
C GLU A 81 -5.40 -6.78 7.36
N LEU A 82 -5.35 -5.78 8.25
CA LEU A 82 -4.43 -5.80 9.38
C LEU A 82 -4.79 -6.90 10.39
N PRO A 83 -3.81 -7.43 11.15
CA PRO A 83 -4.08 -8.39 12.20
C PRO A 83 -5.13 -7.87 13.20
N ARG A 84 -6.00 -8.77 13.70
CA ARG A 84 -6.99 -8.39 14.71
C ARG A 84 -6.33 -7.78 15.94
N GLY A 85 -6.85 -6.64 16.41
CA GLY A 85 -6.31 -5.91 17.55
C GLY A 85 -4.99 -5.20 17.28
N PHE A 86 -4.59 -5.02 16.01
CA PHE A 86 -3.38 -4.29 15.66
C PHE A 86 -3.46 -2.84 16.15
N SER A 87 -2.47 -2.42 16.93
CA SER A 87 -2.32 -1.04 17.40
C SER A 87 -0.85 -0.68 17.58
N PHE A 88 -0.50 0.55 17.20
CA PHE A 88 0.79 1.15 17.54
C PHE A 88 0.85 1.68 18.97
N VAL A 89 -0.30 2.02 19.55
CA VAL A 89 -0.42 2.56 20.90
C VAL A 89 -0.95 1.47 21.83
N GLU A 90 -0.26 1.25 22.94
CA GLU A 90 -0.77 0.41 24.03
C GLU A 90 -1.88 1.19 24.74
N LYS A 91 -3.03 0.54 24.92
CA LYS A 91 -4.17 1.08 25.68
C LYS A 91 -4.11 0.57 27.10
#